data_AF-A0A7H0JYW7-F1
#
_entry.id   AF-A0A7H0JYW7-F1
#
_cell.length_a   1.000
_cell.length_b   1.000
_cell.length_c   1.000
_cell.angle_alpha   90.00
_cell.angle_beta   90.00
_cell.angle_gamma   90.00
#
_symmetry.space_group_name_H-M   'P 1'
#
loop_
_entity.id
_entity.type
_entity.pdbx_description
1 polymer ?
#
loop_
_entity_poly.entity_id
_entity_poly.type
_entity_poly.pdbx_seq_one_letter_code
_entity_poly.pdbx_strand_id
1 'polypeptide(L)'
;MNDELCDYFDVRHEDGWHTLVRNGEESISSAEEGNRLKEKYILLTNKDYLAFELKLNEIGRKARSSPISGDFFVGKVSLGMWLSLLNNGDSGPGRGHLNYEQTLWNPCLIDAFPNYDGKRSQLRDELNRFAKLRNRIAHHEHLLGRRNLMKDAENIIRIAGYIDEQVAGIIDDNNRFRSAMGQQRDFLNGLTIL
;
A
#
# COMPACT_ATOMS: atom_id res chain seq x y z
N MET A 1 -2.05 8.91 3.24
CA MET A 1 -2.93 7.83 2.70
C MET A 1 -4.19 7.65 3.54
N ASN A 2 -4.10 7.29 4.82
CA ASN A 2 -5.29 7.25 5.68
C ASN A 2 -5.97 8.61 5.72
N ASP A 3 -5.18 9.64 6.00
CA ASP A 3 -5.64 11.01 6.15
C ASP A 3 -6.24 11.49 4.81
N GLU A 4 -5.54 11.27 3.68
CA GLU A 4 -6.10 11.65 2.37
C GLU A 4 -7.44 10.97 2.07
N LEU A 5 -7.63 9.70 2.45
CA LEU A 5 -8.90 9.01 2.24
C LEU A 5 -9.99 9.57 3.16
N CYS A 6 -9.66 9.81 4.43
CA CYS A 6 -10.61 10.36 5.40
C CYS A 6 -11.06 11.77 4.98
N ASP A 7 -10.11 12.62 4.61
CA ASP A 7 -10.35 14.00 4.19
C ASP A 7 -11.14 14.07 2.88
N TYR A 8 -10.76 13.26 1.89
CA TYR A 8 -11.43 13.26 0.58
C TYR A 8 -12.90 12.81 0.66
N PHE A 9 -13.21 11.81 1.48
CA PHE A 9 -14.57 11.32 1.66
C PHE A 9 -15.35 11.98 2.79
N ASP A 10 -14.77 13.01 3.44
CA ASP A 10 -15.38 13.72 4.58
C ASP A 10 -15.83 12.75 5.70
N VAL A 11 -14.95 11.82 6.07
CA VAL A 11 -15.17 10.86 7.16
C VAL A 11 -14.17 11.10 8.28
N ARG A 12 -14.67 11.07 9.52
CA ARG A 12 -13.84 11.29 10.70
C ARG A 12 -12.82 10.15 10.83
N HIS A 13 -11.60 10.47 11.23
CA HIS A 13 -10.53 9.48 11.44
C HIS A 13 -10.93 8.39 12.45
N GLU A 14 -11.75 8.74 13.45
CA GLU A 14 -12.27 7.77 14.44
C GLU A 14 -13.23 6.74 13.82
N ASP A 15 -14.00 7.13 12.80
CA ASP A 15 -14.93 6.25 12.10
C ASP A 15 -14.17 5.40 11.06
N GLY A 16 -13.24 6.03 10.34
CA GLY A 16 -12.34 5.40 9.38
C GLY A 16 -12.96 5.15 8.01
N TRP A 17 -12.14 5.36 6.97
CA TRP A 17 -12.53 5.16 5.56
C TRP A 17 -12.97 3.73 5.23
N HIS A 18 -12.56 2.73 6.02
CA HIS A 18 -12.93 1.33 5.82
C HIS A 18 -14.44 1.11 5.88
N THR A 19 -15.18 2.01 6.54
CA THR A 19 -16.65 1.99 6.61
C THR A 19 -17.34 2.38 5.29
N LEU A 20 -16.61 3.01 4.37
CA LEU A 20 -17.12 3.49 3.09
C LEU A 20 -16.91 2.51 1.93
N VAL A 21 -16.24 1.39 2.18
CA VAL A 21 -15.90 0.41 1.14
C VAL A 21 -17.14 -0.39 0.73
N ARG A 22 -17.38 -0.51 -0.58
CA ARG A 22 -18.49 -1.30 -1.16
C ARG A 22 -18.05 -2.12 -2.37
N ASN A 23 -18.77 -3.21 -2.62
CA ASN A 23 -18.64 -3.98 -3.85
C ASN A 23 -19.28 -3.22 -5.03
N GLY A 24 -18.45 -2.68 -5.92
CA GLY A 24 -18.93 -1.88 -7.05
C GLY A 24 -19.38 -2.68 -8.27
N GLU A 25 -19.36 -4.01 -8.21
CA GLU A 25 -19.91 -4.90 -9.25
C GLU A 25 -21.27 -5.51 -8.85
N GLU A 26 -21.50 -5.76 -7.56
CA GLU A 26 -22.78 -6.31 -7.06
C GLU A 26 -23.78 -5.22 -6.66
N SER A 27 -23.31 -4.04 -6.24
CA SER A 27 -24.17 -2.99 -5.68
C SER A 27 -24.71 -2.01 -6.72
N ILE A 28 -24.38 -2.17 -8.01
CA ILE A 28 -24.53 -1.12 -9.02
C ILE A 28 -25.23 -1.67 -10.25
N SER A 29 -26.41 -1.12 -10.55
CA SER A 29 -27.27 -1.54 -11.67
C SER A 29 -26.96 -0.82 -12.99
N SER A 30 -26.26 0.33 -12.94
CA SER A 30 -25.91 1.13 -14.11
C SER A 30 -24.64 1.96 -13.91
N ALA A 31 -24.01 2.37 -15.02
CA ALA A 31 -22.83 3.25 -14.98
C ALA A 31 -23.13 4.62 -14.35
N GLU A 32 -24.35 5.14 -14.54
CA GLU A 32 -24.80 6.40 -13.93
C GLU A 32 -24.90 6.29 -12.41
N GLU A 33 -25.48 5.19 -11.91
CA GLU A 33 -25.54 4.90 -10.48
C GLU A 33 -24.13 4.78 -9.89
N GLY A 34 -23.22 4.08 -10.59
CA GLY A 34 -21.83 3.96 -10.14
C GLY A 34 -21.10 5.29 -10.10
N ASN A 35 -21.32 6.17 -11.08
CA ASN A 35 -20.74 7.51 -11.10
C ASN A 35 -21.23 8.39 -9.95
N ARG A 36 -22.47 8.24 -9.51
CA ARG A 36 -22.99 8.93 -8.33
C ARG A 36 -22.44 8.35 -7.02
N LEU A 37 -22.27 7.03 -6.95
CA LEU A 37 -21.83 6.35 -5.72
C LEU A 37 -20.34 6.52 -5.45
N LYS A 38 -19.49 6.63 -6.48
CA LYS A 38 -18.03 6.79 -6.30
C LYS A 38 -17.63 8.11 -5.60
N GLU A 39 -18.53 9.10 -5.56
CA GLU A 39 -18.32 10.35 -4.83
C GLU A 39 -18.50 10.17 -3.31
N LYS A 40 -19.14 9.08 -2.87
CA LYS A 40 -19.50 8.83 -1.46
C LYS A 40 -18.89 7.56 -0.89
N TYR A 41 -18.47 6.64 -1.76
CA TYR A 41 -18.02 5.31 -1.38
C TYR A 41 -16.77 4.93 -2.14
N ILE A 42 -15.94 4.12 -1.49
CA ILE A 42 -14.81 3.45 -2.12
C ILE A 42 -15.36 2.20 -2.80
N LEU A 43 -15.55 2.30 -4.12
CA LEU A 43 -16.07 1.20 -4.92
C LEU A 43 -14.91 0.32 -5.38
N LEU A 44 -14.89 -0.92 -4.89
CA LEU A 44 -13.88 -1.91 -5.27
C LEU A 44 -14.47 -2.92 -6.25
N THR A 45 -13.61 -3.50 -7.09
CA THR A 45 -13.93 -4.72 -7.85
C THR A 45 -14.32 -5.83 -6.88
N ASN A 46 -15.13 -6.80 -7.31
CA ASN A 46 -15.55 -7.91 -6.45
C ASN A 46 -14.33 -8.65 -5.86
N LYS A 47 -13.28 -8.84 -6.66
CA LYS A 47 -12.03 -9.46 -6.21
C LYS A 47 -11.37 -8.68 -5.07
N ASP A 48 -11.18 -7.37 -5.24
CA ASP A 48 -10.53 -6.53 -4.23
C ASP A 48 -11.43 -6.35 -3.00
N TYR A 49 -12.75 -6.26 -3.18
CA TYR A 49 -13.74 -6.19 -2.12
C TYR A 49 -13.75 -7.46 -1.25
N LEU A 50 -13.73 -8.65 -1.85
CA LEU A 50 -13.66 -9.90 -1.10
C LEU A 50 -12.35 -10.02 -0.31
N ALA A 51 -11.22 -9.61 -0.89
CA ALA A 51 -9.96 -9.53 -0.17
C ALA A 51 -10.03 -8.51 0.99
N PHE A 52 -10.71 -7.39 0.76
CA PHE A 52 -10.95 -6.38 1.77
C PHE A 52 -11.75 -6.92 2.96
N GLU A 53 -12.92 -7.49 2.67
CA GLU A 53 -13.85 -8.07 3.63
C GLU A 53 -13.22 -9.19 4.46
N LEU A 54 -12.43 -10.07 3.83
CA LEU A 54 -11.71 -11.12 4.54
C LEU A 54 -10.77 -10.53 5.61
N LYS A 55 -10.07 -9.43 5.29
CA LYS A 55 -9.17 -8.79 6.24
C LYS A 55 -9.92 -8.01 7.32
N LEU A 56 -10.99 -7.30 6.96
CA LEU A 56 -11.84 -6.59 7.91
C LEU A 56 -12.40 -7.56 8.95
N ASN A 57 -12.90 -8.72 8.49
CA ASN A 57 -13.37 -9.78 9.37
C ASN A 57 -12.26 -10.39 10.25
N GLU A 58 -11.04 -10.55 9.73
CA GLU A 58 -9.88 -10.99 10.53
C GLU A 58 -9.56 -9.99 11.66
N ILE A 59 -9.61 -8.68 11.36
CA ILE A 59 -9.38 -7.60 12.32
C ILE A 59 -10.52 -7.55 13.35
N GLY A 60 -11.77 -7.65 12.92
CA GLY A 60 -12.95 -7.64 13.79
C GLY A 60 -12.96 -8.75 14.83
N ARG A 61 -12.54 -9.97 14.45
CA ARG A 61 -12.38 -11.09 15.40
C ARG A 61 -11.38 -10.77 16.52
N LYS A 62 -10.38 -9.91 16.26
CA LYS A 62 -9.37 -9.49 17.24
C LYS A 62 -9.82 -8.30 18.10
N ALA A 63 -10.86 -7.58 17.70
CA ALA A 63 -11.34 -6.37 18.37
C ALA A 63 -12.14 -6.63 19.67
N ARG A 64 -12.28 -7.89 20.11
CA ARG A 64 -12.93 -8.29 21.38
C ARG A 64 -14.28 -7.57 21.63
N SER A 65 -15.13 -7.52 20.60
CA SER A 65 -16.47 -6.91 20.62
C SER A 65 -16.53 -5.39 20.65
N SER A 66 -15.41 -4.68 20.53
CA SER A 66 -15.43 -3.23 20.30
C SER A 66 -15.65 -2.91 18.81
N PRO A 67 -16.36 -1.82 18.46
CA PRO A 67 -16.38 -1.31 17.09
C PRO A 67 -14.96 -1.12 16.56
N ILE A 68 -14.74 -1.43 15.29
CA ILE A 68 -13.46 -1.21 14.61
C ILE A 68 -13.37 0.28 14.30
N SER A 69 -12.69 1.05 15.16
CA SER A 69 -12.36 2.45 14.86
C SER A 69 -11.37 2.56 13.70
N GLY A 70 -11.30 3.73 13.06
CA GLY A 70 -10.35 4.00 11.98
C GLY A 70 -8.90 3.79 12.41
N ASP A 71 -8.47 4.37 13.52
CA ASP A 71 -7.11 4.18 14.06
C ASP A 71 -6.79 2.71 14.33
N PHE A 72 -7.76 1.97 14.88
CA PHE A 72 -7.59 0.54 15.13
C PHE A 72 -7.47 -0.24 13.81
N PHE A 73 -8.28 0.09 12.81
CA PHE A 73 -8.20 -0.50 11.49
C PHE A 73 -6.84 -0.24 10.84
N VAL A 74 -6.41 1.02 10.77
CA VAL A 74 -5.12 1.46 10.20
C VAL A 74 -3.96 0.75 10.86
N GLY A 75 -3.95 0.64 12.20
CA GLY A 75 -2.90 -0.05 12.94
C GLY A 75 -2.87 -1.58 12.77
N LYS A 76 -3.95 -2.20 12.30
CA LYS A 76 -4.06 -3.67 12.14
C LYS A 76 -3.99 -4.15 10.71
N VAL A 77 -4.31 -3.29 9.74
CA VAL A 77 -4.35 -3.66 8.34
C VAL A 77 -2.93 -3.87 7.81
N SER A 78 -2.76 -4.86 6.91
CA SER A 78 -1.44 -5.17 6.36
C SER A 78 -1.06 -4.19 5.26
N LEU A 79 0.25 -3.98 5.05
CA LEU A 79 0.73 -3.20 3.91
C LEU A 79 0.16 -3.72 2.57
N GLY A 80 0.01 -5.04 2.42
CA GLY A 80 -0.58 -5.63 1.22
C GLY A 80 -2.02 -5.19 0.94
N MET A 81 -2.82 -4.88 1.97
CA MET A 81 -4.15 -4.28 1.77
C MET A 81 -4.02 -2.85 1.25
N TRP A 82 -3.18 -2.02 1.86
CA TRP A 82 -2.98 -0.65 1.39
C TRP A 82 -2.58 -0.63 -0.08
N LEU A 83 -1.75 -1.59 -0.51
CA LEU A 83 -1.36 -1.73 -1.91
C LEU A 83 -2.48 -2.20 -2.83
N SER A 84 -3.52 -2.87 -2.33
CA SER A 84 -4.65 -3.27 -3.18
C SER A 84 -5.48 -2.05 -3.61
N LEU A 85 -5.52 -0.98 -2.82
CA LEU A 85 -6.15 0.29 -3.21
C LEU A 85 -5.42 0.96 -4.39
N LEU A 86 -4.13 0.67 -4.55
CA LEU A 86 -3.34 1.12 -5.69
C LEU A 86 -3.47 0.19 -6.91
N ASN A 87 -4.31 -0.86 -6.87
CA ASN A 87 -4.58 -1.70 -8.04
C ASN A 87 -5.20 -0.89 -9.19
N ASN A 88 -5.32 -1.48 -10.37
CA ASN A 88 -5.95 -0.78 -11.50
C ASN A 88 -7.47 -0.68 -11.37
N GLY A 89 -8.07 -1.52 -10.51
CA GLY A 89 -9.49 -1.78 -10.52
C GLY A 89 -9.95 -2.35 -11.86
N ASP A 90 -11.06 -1.87 -12.38
CA ASP A 90 -11.60 -2.23 -13.70
C ASP A 90 -11.90 -0.97 -14.53
N SER A 91 -11.44 -0.96 -15.78
CA SER A 91 -11.64 0.13 -16.74
C SER A 91 -12.39 -0.34 -17.99
N GLY A 92 -13.09 -1.47 -17.91
CA GLY A 92 -13.94 -1.97 -18.98
C GLY A 92 -15.08 -1.01 -19.34
N PRO A 93 -15.70 -1.17 -20.52
CA PRO A 93 -16.83 -0.34 -20.94
C PRO A 93 -17.93 -0.27 -19.87
N GLY A 94 -18.33 0.94 -19.50
CA GLY A 94 -19.36 1.17 -18.47
C GLY A 94 -18.91 0.98 -17.02
N ARG A 95 -17.61 0.72 -16.76
CA ARG A 95 -17.07 0.47 -15.41
C ARG A 95 -16.10 1.55 -14.93
N GLY A 96 -16.24 2.78 -15.44
CA GLY A 96 -15.37 3.91 -15.04
C GLY A 96 -15.37 4.20 -13.54
N HIS A 97 -16.44 3.84 -12.82
CA HIS A 97 -16.53 3.94 -11.36
C HIS A 97 -15.65 2.94 -10.60
N LEU A 98 -15.07 1.95 -11.29
CA LEU A 98 -14.10 1.01 -10.75
C LEU A 98 -12.66 1.30 -11.21
N ASN A 99 -12.43 2.39 -11.96
CA ASN A 99 -11.09 2.77 -12.38
C ASN A 99 -10.38 3.50 -11.23
N TYR A 100 -9.53 2.78 -10.49
CA TYR A 100 -8.87 3.34 -9.31
C TYR A 100 -7.90 4.48 -9.64
N GLU A 101 -7.45 4.64 -10.89
CA GLU A 101 -6.75 5.85 -11.29
C GLU A 101 -7.60 7.10 -11.07
N GLN A 102 -8.88 7.02 -11.43
CA GLN A 102 -9.82 8.14 -11.41
C GLN A 102 -10.61 8.22 -10.11
N THR A 103 -10.81 7.11 -9.42
CA THR A 103 -11.66 7.05 -8.22
C THR A 103 -10.88 7.15 -6.92
N LEU A 104 -9.58 6.82 -6.92
CA LEU A 104 -8.76 6.81 -5.70
C LEU A 104 -7.43 7.55 -5.89
N TRP A 105 -6.68 7.26 -6.95
CA TRP A 105 -5.33 7.78 -7.15
C TRP A 105 -5.29 9.29 -7.33
N ASN A 106 -5.81 9.78 -8.46
CA ASN A 106 -5.80 11.20 -8.79
C ASN A 106 -6.57 12.06 -7.78
N PRO A 107 -7.69 11.59 -7.18
CA PRO A 107 -8.45 12.44 -6.26
C PRO A 107 -7.82 12.59 -4.87
N CYS A 108 -7.07 11.60 -4.36
CA CYS A 108 -6.55 11.67 -2.99
C CYS A 108 -5.30 10.85 -2.71
N LEU A 109 -5.12 9.64 -3.26
CA LEU A 109 -3.98 8.81 -2.88
C LEU A 109 -2.63 9.35 -3.37
N ILE A 110 -2.61 10.18 -4.42
CA ILE A 110 -1.40 10.85 -4.88
C ILE A 110 -0.84 11.82 -3.83
N ASP A 111 -1.70 12.46 -3.03
CA ASP A 111 -1.31 13.45 -2.04
C ASP A 111 -0.51 12.83 -0.87
N ALA A 112 -0.64 11.52 -0.68
CA ALA A 112 0.19 10.76 0.25
C ALA A 112 1.67 10.65 -0.19
N PHE A 113 1.98 11.03 -1.43
CA PHE A 113 3.30 10.95 -2.05
C PHE A 113 3.65 12.29 -2.73
N PRO A 114 3.79 13.38 -1.95
CA PRO A 114 3.93 14.74 -2.49
C PRO A 114 5.15 14.94 -3.39
N ASN A 115 6.20 14.13 -3.26
CA ASN A 115 7.41 14.21 -4.07
C ASN A 115 7.42 13.18 -5.23
N TYR A 116 6.27 12.59 -5.57
CA TYR A 116 6.13 11.61 -6.65
C TYR A 116 5.36 12.17 -7.86
N ASP A 117 5.99 12.16 -9.03
CA ASP A 117 5.43 12.66 -10.30
C ASP A 117 5.24 11.56 -11.37
N GLY A 118 5.52 10.30 -11.00
CA GLY A 118 5.47 9.15 -11.91
C GLY A 118 4.08 8.53 -12.08
N LYS A 119 4.02 7.39 -12.79
CA LYS A 119 2.77 6.65 -12.98
C LYS A 119 2.43 5.82 -11.74
N ARG A 120 1.18 5.85 -11.24
CA ARG A 120 0.73 4.99 -10.12
C ARG A 120 1.21 3.55 -10.23
N SER A 121 1.17 2.95 -11.42
CA SER A 121 1.61 1.57 -11.62
C SER A 121 3.08 1.34 -11.27
N GLN A 122 3.95 2.31 -11.53
CA GLN A 122 5.37 2.26 -11.15
C GLN A 122 5.51 2.35 -9.63
N LEU A 123 4.84 3.30 -8.98
CA LEU A 123 4.83 3.41 -7.52
C LEU A 123 4.33 2.12 -6.86
N ARG A 124 3.21 1.57 -7.36
CA ARG A 124 2.67 0.30 -6.87
C ARG A 124 3.70 -0.83 -6.99
N ASP A 125 4.39 -0.93 -8.11
CA ASP A 125 5.39 -1.98 -8.33
C ASP A 125 6.58 -1.83 -7.36
N GLU A 126 7.04 -0.60 -7.11
CA GLU A 126 8.08 -0.29 -6.12
C GLU A 126 7.63 -0.64 -4.70
N LEU A 127 6.44 -0.22 -4.29
CA LEU A 127 5.85 -0.55 -2.99
C LEU A 127 5.64 -2.06 -2.82
N ASN A 128 5.24 -2.77 -3.88
CA ASN A 128 5.04 -4.22 -3.85
C ASN A 128 6.37 -4.97 -3.71
N ARG A 129 7.45 -4.48 -4.34
CA ARG A 129 8.81 -5.01 -4.11
C ARG A 129 9.23 -4.85 -2.66
N PHE A 130 8.96 -3.69 -2.07
CA PHE A 130 9.21 -3.43 -0.65
C PHE A 130 8.37 -4.37 0.24
N ALA A 131 7.06 -4.48 0.01
CA ALA A 131 6.18 -5.33 0.79
C ALA A 131 6.62 -6.81 0.77
N LYS A 132 7.02 -7.32 -0.40
CA LYS A 132 7.57 -8.67 -0.54
C LYS A 132 8.85 -8.85 0.27
N LEU A 133 9.78 -7.89 0.21
CA LEU A 133 11.01 -7.96 1.01
C LEU A 133 10.70 -7.98 2.51
N ARG A 134 9.87 -7.03 2.97
CA ARG A 134 9.48 -6.89 4.37
C ARG A 134 8.79 -8.15 4.89
N ASN A 135 7.95 -8.78 4.09
CA ASN A 135 7.31 -10.05 4.46
C ASN A 135 8.32 -11.19 4.57
N ARG A 136 9.27 -11.33 3.64
CA ARG A 136 10.33 -12.36 3.73
C ARG A 136 11.17 -12.19 4.99
N ILE A 137 11.57 -10.95 5.30
CA ILE A 137 12.31 -10.64 6.54
C ILE A 137 11.49 -11.03 7.78
N ALA A 138 10.20 -10.66 7.80
CA ALA A 138 9.30 -10.97 8.92
C ALA A 138 9.06 -12.48 9.09
N HIS A 139 9.10 -13.25 7.99
CA HIS A 139 9.04 -14.72 8.02
C HIS A 139 10.39 -15.39 8.29
N HIS A 140 11.44 -14.62 8.57
CA HIS A 140 12.81 -15.10 8.73
C HIS A 140 13.28 -15.99 7.57
N GLU A 141 12.78 -15.73 6.36
CA GLU A 141 13.21 -16.43 5.16
C GLU A 141 14.62 -15.99 4.75
N HIS A 142 15.40 -16.91 4.20
CA HIS A 142 16.74 -16.59 3.72
C HIS A 142 16.72 -15.56 2.57
N LEU A 143 17.62 -14.59 2.63
CA LEU A 143 17.84 -13.60 1.57
C LEU A 143 18.90 -14.02 0.56
N LEU A 144 19.62 -15.12 0.85
CA LEU A 144 20.65 -15.71 -0.02
C LEU A 144 20.04 -16.10 -1.38
N GLY A 145 20.69 -15.70 -2.46
CA GLY A 145 20.24 -15.91 -3.84
C GLY A 145 19.36 -14.79 -4.43
N ARG A 146 18.94 -13.80 -3.62
CA ARG A 146 18.24 -12.62 -4.15
C ARG A 146 19.23 -11.68 -4.84
N ARG A 147 19.21 -11.66 -6.17
CA ARG A 147 20.20 -10.95 -7.02
C ARG A 147 20.26 -9.42 -6.86
N ASN A 148 19.27 -8.79 -6.22
CA ASN A 148 19.07 -7.34 -6.30
C ASN A 148 18.87 -6.64 -4.94
N LEU A 149 19.45 -7.19 -3.86
CA LEU A 149 19.34 -6.65 -2.50
C LEU A 149 19.70 -5.15 -2.39
N MET A 150 20.74 -4.69 -3.10
CA MET A 150 21.09 -3.27 -3.19
C MET A 150 19.98 -2.43 -3.81
N LYS A 151 19.36 -2.89 -4.89
CA LYS A 151 18.23 -2.19 -5.53
C LYS A 151 17.00 -2.17 -4.62
N ASP A 152 16.82 -3.17 -3.77
CA ASP A 152 15.74 -3.18 -2.80
C ASP A 152 15.96 -2.15 -1.69
N ALA A 153 17.22 -1.97 -1.24
CA ALA A 153 17.56 -0.91 -0.29
C ALA A 153 17.36 0.49 -0.90
N GLU A 154 17.85 0.70 -2.13
CA GLU A 154 17.62 1.94 -2.88
C GLU A 154 16.12 2.21 -3.09
N ASN A 155 15.32 1.18 -3.35
CA ASN A 155 13.87 1.29 -3.48
C ASN A 155 13.20 1.75 -2.18
N ILE A 156 13.67 1.31 -1.01
CA ILE A 156 13.15 1.77 0.29
C ILE A 156 13.42 3.26 0.48
N ILE A 157 14.65 3.70 0.22
CA ILE A 157 15.04 5.11 0.33
C ILE A 157 14.22 5.96 -0.66
N ARG A 158 14.02 5.48 -1.89
CA ARG A 158 13.22 6.17 -2.90
C ARG A 158 11.76 6.32 -2.48
N ILE A 159 11.13 5.25 -1.99
CA ILE A 159 9.76 5.29 -1.48
C ILE A 159 9.63 6.27 -0.31
N ALA A 160 10.60 6.29 0.61
CA ALA A 160 10.63 7.27 1.69
C ALA A 160 10.71 8.70 1.12
N GLY A 161 11.54 8.93 0.10
CA GLY A 161 11.69 10.24 -0.54
C GLY A 161 10.42 10.75 -1.20
N TYR A 162 9.59 9.87 -1.76
CA TYR A 162 8.27 10.23 -2.30
C TYR A 162 7.34 10.82 -1.24
N ILE A 163 7.52 10.43 0.02
CA ILE A 163 6.73 10.91 1.16
C ILE A 163 7.40 12.14 1.78
N ASP A 164 8.68 12.03 2.10
CA ASP A 164 9.47 13.07 2.76
C ASP A 164 10.97 12.88 2.46
N GLU A 165 11.59 13.87 1.83
CA GLU A 165 13.01 13.85 1.46
C GLU A 165 13.95 13.82 2.67
N GLN A 166 13.59 14.48 3.77
CA GLN A 166 14.40 14.51 4.99
C GLN A 166 14.41 13.14 5.67
N VAL A 167 13.26 12.48 5.75
CA VAL A 167 13.15 11.11 6.27
C VAL A 167 13.99 10.15 5.42
N ALA A 168 13.96 10.30 4.09
CA ALA A 168 14.79 9.50 3.19
C ALA A 168 16.29 9.68 3.46
N GLY A 169 16.74 10.93 3.63
CA GLY A 169 18.12 11.25 3.99
C GLY A 169 18.54 10.61 5.31
N ILE A 170 17.71 10.72 6.34
CA ILE A 170 17.96 10.08 7.65
C ILE A 170 18.09 8.56 7.51
N ILE A 171 17.23 7.91 6.71
CA ILE A 171 17.31 6.46 6.48
C ILE A 171 18.60 6.09 5.73
N ASP A 172 19.01 6.88 4.74
CA ASP A 172 20.24 6.59 3.99
C ASP A 172 21.49 6.76 4.88
N ASP A 173 21.54 7.82 5.67
CA ASP A 173 22.68 8.11 6.56
C ASP A 173 22.83 7.11 7.71
N ASN A 174 21.72 6.53 8.20
CA ASN A 174 21.73 5.69 9.39
C ASN A 174 21.65 4.18 9.11
N ASN A 175 21.59 3.75 7.84
CA ASN A 175 21.55 2.33 7.53
C ASN A 175 22.96 1.72 7.40
N ARG A 176 23.11 0.45 7.83
CA ARG A 176 24.36 -0.32 7.69
C ARG A 176 24.34 -1.28 6.50
N PHE A 177 23.34 -1.17 5.63
CA PHE A 177 23.08 -2.19 4.61
C PHE A 177 24.24 -2.32 3.61
N ARG A 178 24.75 -1.18 3.13
CA ARG A 178 25.90 -1.14 2.21
C ARG A 178 27.14 -1.80 2.80
N SER A 179 27.43 -1.51 4.07
CA SER A 179 28.54 -2.13 4.81
C SER A 179 28.35 -3.64 4.96
N ALA A 180 27.16 -4.10 5.33
CA ALA A 180 26.87 -5.53 5.50
C ALA A 180 26.98 -6.31 4.18
N MET A 181 26.51 -5.74 3.07
CA MET A 181 26.65 -6.33 1.74
C MET A 181 28.10 -6.40 1.27
N GLY A 182 28.93 -5.40 1.61
CA GLY A 182 30.38 -5.43 1.37
C GLY A 182 31.04 -6.62 2.07
N GLN A 183 30.78 -6.77 3.38
CA GLN A 183 31.30 -7.89 4.17
C GLN A 183 30.87 -9.26 3.64
N GLN A 184 29.61 -9.41 3.20
CA GLN A 184 29.14 -10.65 2.57
C GLN A 184 29.94 -10.99 1.31
N ARG A 185 30.21 -9.99 0.45
CA ARG A 185 30.98 -10.20 -0.77
C ARG A 185 32.42 -10.59 -0.46
N ASP A 186 33.04 -9.96 0.52
CA ASP A 186 34.40 -10.28 0.96
C ASP A 186 34.48 -11.69 1.56
N PHE A 187 33.49 -12.07 2.37
CA PHE A 187 33.35 -13.43 2.91
C PHE A 187 33.22 -14.48 1.79
N LEU A 188 32.32 -14.26 0.83
CA LEU A 188 32.12 -15.18 -0.30
C LEU A 188 33.35 -15.26 -1.22
N ASN A 189 34.15 -14.21 -1.30
CA ASN A 189 35.39 -14.16 -2.07
C ASN A 189 36.60 -14.69 -1.29
N GLY A 190 36.43 -15.14 -0.04
CA GLY A 190 37.53 -15.63 0.81
C GLY A 190 38.52 -14.54 1.24
N LEU A 191 38.13 -13.26 1.18
CA LEU A 191 38.97 -12.11 1.50
C LEU A 191 38.97 -11.74 2.98
N THR A 192 38.17 -12.42 3.82
CA THR A 192 38.14 -12.21 5.27
C THR A 192 39.01 -13.25 5.98
N ILE A 193 40.20 -12.84 6.42
CA ILE A 193 41.01 -13.60 7.40
C ILE A 193 40.36 -13.37 8.77
N LEU A 194 40.00 -14.46 9.45
CA LEU A 194 39.52 -14.48 10.85
C LEU A 194 40.50 -13.78 11.80
#